data_AF-A0A6P7FZQ7-F1
#
_entry.id   AF-A0A6P7FZQ7-F1
#
_cell.length_a   1.000
_cell.length_b   1.000
_cell.length_c   1.000
_cell.angle_alpha   90.00
_cell.angle_beta   90.00
_cell.angle_gamma   90.00
#
_symmetry.space_group_name_H-M   'P 1'
#
loop_
_entity.id
_entity.type
_entity.pdbx_description
1 polymer ?
#
loop_
_entity_poly.entity_id
_entity_poly.type
_entity_poly.pdbx_seq_one_letter_code
_entity_poly.pdbx_strand_id
1 'polypeptide(L)' 'MVLQNLKMSRILFFFGLILGLILMTDSSLQPRAPNFQYYERPKYRYPYYDENGVGRLLYGYGDDKLYQYKVFSPLEGIH' A
#
# COMPACT_ATOMS: atom_id res chain seq x y z
N MET A 1 37.95 5.32 44.71
CA MET A 1 37.40 4.09 44.09
C MET A 1 35.88 4.14 43.91
N VAL A 2 35.08 4.44 44.95
CA VAL A 2 33.60 4.45 44.90
C VAL A 2 33.00 5.44 43.87
N LEU A 3 33.54 6.65 43.75
CA LEU A 3 33.04 7.67 42.82
C LEU A 3 33.19 7.28 41.34
N GLN A 4 34.27 6.57 40.99
CA GLN A 4 34.50 6.10 39.63
C GLN A 4 33.55 4.96 39.25
N ASN A 5 33.29 4.04 40.18
CA ASN A 5 32.31 2.98 40.01
C ASN A 5 30.88 3.54 39.83
N LEU A 6 30.55 4.62 40.55
CA LEU A 6 29.27 5.31 40.40
C LEU A 6 29.12 6.01 39.03
N LYS A 7 30.18 6.63 38.52
CA LYS A 7 30.20 7.19 37.14
C LYS A 7 30.03 6.09 36.09
N MET A 8 30.75 4.98 36.23
CA MET A 8 30.67 3.85 35.30
C MET A 8 29.29 3.21 35.28
N SER A 9 28.67 3.05 36.45
CA SER A 9 27.29 2.56 36.59
C SER A 9 26.27 3.44 35.86
N ARG A 10 26.39 4.77 35.96
CA ARG A 10 25.51 5.71 35.24
C ARG A 10 25.66 5.59 33.72
N ILE A 11 26.90 5.48 33.24
CA ILE A 11 27.18 5.34 31.80
C ILE A 11 26.57 4.04 31.26
N LEU A 12 26.75 2.93 31.96
CA LEU A 12 26.18 1.63 31.59
C LEU A 12 24.66 1.66 31.56
N PHE A 13 24.04 2.37 32.51
CA PHE A 13 22.59 2.56 32.54
C PHE A 13 22.09 3.34 31.31
N PHE A 14 22.71 4.47 30.97
CA PHE A 14 22.34 5.24 29.77
C PHE A 14 22.56 4.44 28.48
N PHE A 15 23.62 3.64 28.41
CA PHE A 15 23.89 2.80 27.25
C PHE A 15 22.83 1.71 27.07
N GLY A 16 22.45 1.04 28.16
CA GLY A 16 21.36 0.06 28.14
C GLY A 16 20.01 0.68 27.77
N LEU A 17 19.75 1.90 28.22
CA LEU A 17 18.53 2.64 27.89
C LEU A 17 18.46 2.98 26.40
N ILE A 18 19.57 3.45 25.81
CA ILE A 18 19.64 3.75 24.37
C ILE A 18 19.48 2.47 23.54
N LEU A 19 20.13 1.37 23.92
CA LEU A 19 20.00 0.09 23.25
C LEU A 19 18.56 -0.44 23.30
N GLY A 20 17.91 -0.35 24.47
CA GLY A 20 16.52 -0.73 24.64
C GLY A 20 15.57 0.06 23.73
N LEU A 21 15.78 1.37 23.59
CA LEU A 21 14.99 2.23 22.71
C LEU A 21 15.15 1.84 21.23
N ILE A 22 16.36 1.50 20.78
CA ILE A 22 16.62 1.06 19.40
C ILE A 22 15.94 -0.29 19.11
N LEU A 23 15.91 -1.19 20.07
CA LEU A 23 15.25 -2.50 19.90
C LEU A 23 13.71 -2.41 19.84
N MET A 24 13.11 -1.30 20.30
CA MET A 24 11.66 -1.08 20.26
C MET A 24 11.19 -0.39 18.98
N THR A 25 12.09 -0.07 18.03
CA THR A 25 11.69 0.56 16.77
C THR A 25 11.25 -0.50 15.76
N ASP A 26 9.94 -0.61 15.53
CA ASP A 26 9.40 -1.32 14.38
C ASP A 26 9.33 -0.38 13.17
N SER A 27 10.06 -0.70 12.10
CA SER A 27 10.05 0.08 10.85
C SER A 27 8.94 -0.43 9.92
N SER A 28 7.77 0.21 9.96
CA SER A 28 6.69 -0.10 9.02
C SER A 28 6.90 0.63 7.67
N LEU A 29 7.98 0.32 6.95
CA LEU A 29 8.09 0.64 5.52
C LEU A 29 7.42 -0.47 4.71
N GLN A 30 6.16 -0.80 5.03
CA GLN A 30 5.38 -1.63 4.14
C GLN A 30 4.95 -0.74 2.98
N PRO A 31 5.33 -1.04 1.72
CA PRO A 31 4.79 -0.33 0.58
C PRO A 31 3.29 -0.58 0.58
N ARG A 32 2.52 0.40 1.08
CA ARG A 32 1.08 0.36 0.97
C ARG A 32 0.80 0.42 -0.53
N ALA A 33 0.22 -0.65 -1.07
CA ALA A 33 -0.25 -0.64 -2.45
C ALA A 33 -1.07 0.65 -2.63
N PRO A 34 -0.79 1.46 -3.66
CA PRO A 34 -1.59 2.65 -3.92
C PRO A 34 -3.05 2.24 -3.93
N ASN A 35 -3.94 3.05 -3.36
CA ASN A 35 -5.35 2.75 -3.33
C ASN A 35 -5.84 2.68 -4.78
N PHE A 36 -5.91 1.47 -5.35
CA PHE A 36 -6.34 1.27 -6.73
C PHE A 36 -7.84 1.55 -6.77
N GLN A 37 -8.20 2.79 -7.10
CA GLN A 37 -9.58 3.21 -7.24
C GLN A 37 -10.31 2.50 -8.41
N TYR A 38 -9.57 1.73 -9.22
CA TYR A 38 -10.09 0.99 -10.37
C TYR A 38 -10.94 -0.24 -10.02
N TYR A 39 -11.04 -0.61 -8.74
CA TYR A 39 -11.94 -1.71 -8.32
C TYR A 39 -13.40 -1.28 -8.22
N GLU A 40 -13.68 0.02 -8.18
CA GLU A 40 -15.04 0.54 -8.14
C GLU A 40 -15.60 0.76 -9.53
N ARG A 41 -16.89 0.44 -9.69
CA ARG A 41 -17.60 0.66 -10.93
C ARG A 41 -17.69 2.18 -11.19
N PRO A 42 -17.22 2.70 -12.35
CA PRO A 42 -17.30 4.12 -12.66
C PRO A 42 -18.74 4.63 -12.56
N LYS A 43 -18.92 5.79 -11.93
CA LYS A 43 -20.24 6.43 -11.79
C LYS A 43 -20.83 6.80 -13.16
N TYR A 44 -19.97 7.17 -14.11
CA TYR A 44 -20.37 7.54 -15.47
C TYR A 44 -19.96 6.42 -16.44
N ARG A 45 -20.96 5.92 -17.18
CA ARG A 45 -20.81 4.87 -18.20
C ARG A 45 -21.24 5.43 -19.54
N TYR A 46 -20.55 5.07 -20.61
CA TYR A 46 -20.92 5.52 -21.95
C TYR A 46 -22.11 4.72 -22.47
N PRO A 47 -23.19 5.37 -22.94
CA PRO A 47 -24.26 4.70 -23.64
C PRO A 47 -23.77 4.27 -25.03
N TYR A 48 -24.00 3.01 -25.37
CA TYR A 48 -23.73 2.43 -26.67
C TYR A 48 -24.99 1.77 -27.21
N TYR A 49 -25.22 1.90 -28.51
CA TYR A 49 -26.33 1.24 -29.19
C TYR A 49 -25.76 0.26 -30.20
N ASP A 50 -26.22 -0.98 -30.15
CA ASP A 50 -25.86 -1.96 -31.19
C ASP A 50 -26.60 -1.68 -32.51
N GLU A 51 -26.27 -2.47 -33.53
CA GLU A 51 -26.84 -2.34 -34.88
C GLU A 51 -28.37 -2.48 -34.90
N ASN A 52 -28.97 -3.09 -33.88
CA ASN A 52 -30.42 -3.26 -33.74
C ASN A 52 -31.07 -2.15 -32.90
N GLY A 53 -30.28 -1.16 -32.44
CA GLY A 53 -30.74 -0.05 -31.60
C GLY A 53 -30.87 -0.39 -30.12
N VAL A 54 -30.33 -1.51 -29.64
CA VAL A 54 -30.41 -1.89 -28.23
C VAL A 54 -29.33 -1.15 -27.43
N GLY A 55 -29.76 -0.39 -26.41
CA GLY A 55 -28.88 0.38 -25.54
C GLY A 55 -28.14 -0.49 -24.51
N ARG A 56 -26.83 -0.31 -24.38
CA ARG A 56 -25.95 -0.94 -23.40
C ARG A 56 -25.07 0.11 -22.73
N LEU A 57 -24.64 -0.17 -21.50
CA LEU A 57 -23.73 0.68 -20.74
C LEU A 57 -22.36 0.02 -20.73
N LEU A 58 -21.38 0.66 -21.37
CA LEU A 58 -20.04 0.11 -21.52
C LEU A 58 -19.08 0.64 -20.45
N TYR A 59 -18.10 -0.20 -20.14
CA TYR A 59 -16.96 0.11 -19.30
C TYR A 59 -15.72 0.18 -20.19
N GLY A 60 -15.16 1.37 -20.40
CA GLY A 60 -13.90 1.52 -21.14
C GLY A 60 -13.97 1.09 -22.62
N TYR A 61 -13.08 0.18 -23.03
CA TYR A 61 -12.70 -0.17 -24.42
C TYR A 61 -13.76 -0.92 -25.26
N GLY A 62 -15.04 -0.67 -25.01
CA GLY A 62 -16.13 -1.16 -25.88
C GLY A 62 -16.90 -2.38 -25.37
N ASP A 63 -16.72 -2.80 -24.12
CA ASP A 63 -17.39 -3.99 -23.55
C ASP A 63 -18.25 -3.64 -22.31
N ASP A 64 -19.21 -4.49 -21.96
CA ASP A 64 -20.07 -4.37 -20.77
C ASP A 64 -19.44 -5.00 -19.51
N LYS A 65 -18.23 -5.53 -19.65
CA LYS A 65 -17.46 -6.15 -18.57
C LYS A 65 -16.58 -5.13 -17.86
N LEU A 66 -16.58 -5.21 -16.53
CA LEU A 66 -15.64 -4.47 -15.69
C LEU A 66 -14.37 -5.32 -15.49
N TYR A 67 -13.29 -4.96 -16.18
CA TYR A 67 -11.98 -5.58 -15.95
C TYR A 67 -11.39 -5.03 -14.65
N GLN A 68 -11.05 -5.92 -13.72
CA GLN A 68 -10.40 -5.57 -12.47
C GLN A 68 -8.90 -5.87 -12.58
N TYR A 69 -8.07 -4.83 -12.50
CA TYR A 69 -6.62 -4.94 -12.38
C TYR A 69 -6.26 -5.58 -11.03
N LYS A 70 -6.34 -6.90 -10.89
CA LYS A 70 -6.22 -7.56 -9.57
C LYS A 70 -4.80 -7.92 -9.17
N VAL A 71 -3.85 -7.95 -10.09
CA VAL A 71 -2.49 -8.39 -9.78
C VAL A 71 -1.50 -7.63 -10.64
N PHE A 72 -0.58 -6.91 -10.01
CA PHE A 72 0.65 -6.47 -10.67
C PHE A 72 1.55 -7.70 -10.81
N SER A 73 1.57 -8.33 -11.98
CA SER A 73 2.61 -9.33 -12.30
C SER A 73 3.73 -8.60 -13.05
N PRO A 74 5.00 -8.71 -12.61
CA PRO A 74 6.13 -8.04 -13.27
C PRO A 74 6.29 -8.45 -14.74
N LEU A 75 5.73 -9.59 -15.13
CA LEU A 75 5.85 -10.18 -16.45
C LEU A 75 4.73 -9.73 -17.41
N GLU A 76 3.50 -9.50 -16.91
CA GLU A 76 2.34 -9.20 -17.76
C GLU A 76 2.04 -7.69 -17.83
N GLY A 77 2.57 -6.88 -16.92
CA GLY A 77 2.23 -5.46 -16.88
C GLY A 77 0.74 -5.24 -16.54
N ILE A 78 0.35 -3.99 -16.37
CA ILE A 78 -0.97 -3.59 -15.84
C ILE A 78 -2.07 -4.00 -16.86
N HIS A 79 -2.93 -4.99 -16.51
CA HIS A 79 -3.98 -5.58 -17.36
C HIS A 79 -5.42 -5.25 -16.97
#